data_AF-A0A2V8X1V9-F1
#
_entry.id   AF-A0A2V8X1V9-F1
#
_cell.length_a   1.000
_cell.length_b   1.000
_cell.length_c   1.000
_cell.angle_alpha   90.00
_cell.angle_beta   90.00
_cell.angle_gamma   90.00
#
_symmetry.space_group_name_H-M   'P 1'
#
loop_
_entity.id
_entity.type
_entity.pdbx_description
1 polymer ?
#
loop_
_entity_poly.entity_id
_entity_poly.type
_entity_poly.pdbx_seq_one_letter_code
_entity_poly.pdbx_strand_id
1 'polypeptide(L)'
;MTWTCEQTEARLSDYLDGFLQPAEQTSFDLHVNACPRCTPLVASVSHVLGALHTLEPIEPSPQLVNSILTATLGPQSWRNAKRWLRGLQSPRFVYSVVSVAATFIVILTASGFSWRKPKLADLAPATIYHNANNQAHVAYARGMKFFSDMRVVYEIQSRLRQDNNLPTTPESTVPQSSPNGKPGRTDKTNPSSPRQQNRADELGRNLQVLAAECPMLIGFFGERRVQ
;
A
#
# COMPACT_ATOMS: atom_id res chain seq x y z
N MET A 1 -14.70 9.25 70.10
CA MET A 1 -15.94 10.03 70.12
C MET A 1 -17.11 9.11 70.42
N THR A 2 -18.07 9.52 71.24
CA THR A 2 -19.30 8.75 71.48
C THR A 2 -20.21 8.86 70.28
N TRP A 3 -20.36 7.78 69.51
CA TRP A 3 -21.36 7.69 68.45
C TRP A 3 -22.77 7.75 69.06
N THR A 4 -23.68 8.47 68.39
CA THR A 4 -25.09 8.52 68.77
C THR A 4 -25.90 7.49 67.98
N CYS A 5 -27.06 7.09 68.51
CA CYS A 5 -27.95 6.17 67.82
C CYS A 5 -28.45 6.74 66.48
N GLU A 6 -28.73 8.04 66.43
CA GLU A 6 -29.14 8.73 65.20
C GLU A 6 -28.03 8.72 64.13
N GLN A 7 -26.79 8.97 64.53
CA GLN A 7 -25.65 8.90 63.63
C GLN A 7 -25.41 7.47 63.12
N THR A 8 -25.63 6.47 63.98
CA THR A 8 -25.53 5.04 63.63
C THR A 8 -26.57 4.66 62.59
N GLU A 9 -27.82 5.10 62.78
CA GLU A 9 -28.91 4.85 61.85
C GLU A 9 -28.69 5.55 60.49
N ALA A 10 -28.24 6.81 60.51
CA ALA A 10 -27.95 7.55 59.28
C ALA A 10 -26.78 6.98 58.46
N ARG A 11 -25.81 6.33 59.11
CA ARG A 11 -24.62 5.74 58.48
C ARG A 11 -24.70 4.22 58.29
N LEU A 12 -25.85 3.62 58.56
CA LEU A 12 -26.04 2.17 58.47
C LEU A 12 -25.82 1.66 57.04
N SER A 13 -26.34 2.35 56.02
CA SER A 13 -26.13 1.97 54.62
C SER A 13 -24.66 2.05 54.22
N ASP A 14 -23.99 3.16 54.56
CA ASP A 14 -22.55 3.34 54.30
C ASP A 14 -21.71 2.23 54.96
N TYR A 15 -22.12 1.75 56.14
CA TYR A 15 -21.49 0.62 56.82
C TYR A 15 -21.67 -0.69 56.06
N LEU A 16 -22.91 -1.00 55.66
CA LEU A 16 -23.24 -2.24 54.96
C LEU A 16 -22.62 -2.29 53.56
N ASP A 17 -22.50 -1.16 52.89
CA ASP A 17 -21.86 -1.02 51.59
C ASP A 17 -20.31 -0.92 51.67
N GLY A 18 -19.75 -0.78 52.87
CA GLY A 18 -18.31 -0.73 53.10
C GLY A 18 -17.64 0.63 52.78
N PHE A 19 -18.40 1.72 52.75
CA PHE A 19 -17.91 3.08 52.47
C PHE A 19 -17.33 3.82 53.69
N LEU A 20 -17.53 3.32 54.91
CA LEU A 20 -16.97 3.92 56.12
C LEU A 20 -15.44 3.77 56.20
N GLN A 21 -14.76 4.79 56.71
CA GLN A 21 -13.33 4.72 56.98
C GLN A 21 -13.04 3.73 58.13
N PRO A 22 -11.87 3.08 58.18
CA PRO A 22 -11.56 2.07 59.20
C PRO A 22 -11.65 2.59 60.64
N ALA A 23 -11.27 3.85 60.88
CA ALA A 23 -11.43 4.49 62.19
C ALA A 23 -12.91 4.70 62.56
N GLU A 24 -13.77 4.97 61.59
CA GLU A 24 -15.21 5.16 61.80
C GLU A 24 -15.90 3.81 62.04
N GLN A 25 -15.54 2.78 61.27
CA GLN A 25 -16.05 1.41 61.44
C GLN A 25 -15.83 0.89 62.85
N THR A 26 -14.61 1.03 63.40
CA THR A 26 -14.34 0.57 64.78
C THR A 26 -15.20 1.31 65.80
N SER A 27 -15.43 2.61 65.63
CA SER A 27 -16.31 3.38 66.52
C SER A 27 -17.80 3.05 66.35
N PHE A 28 -18.23 2.70 65.14
CA PHE A 28 -19.57 2.17 64.85
C PHE A 28 -19.78 0.83 65.54
N ASP A 29 -18.84 -0.12 65.38
CA ASP A 29 -18.90 -1.44 65.98
C ASP A 29 -18.94 -1.35 67.52
N LEU A 30 -18.14 -0.47 68.12
CA LEU A 30 -18.19 -0.21 69.55
C LEU A 30 -19.58 0.27 70.01
N HIS A 31 -20.24 1.13 69.24
CA HIS A 31 -21.60 1.58 69.56
C HIS A 31 -22.64 0.47 69.38
N VAL A 32 -22.59 -0.28 68.28
CA VAL A 32 -23.55 -1.37 67.99
C VAL A 32 -23.45 -2.49 69.01
N ASN A 33 -22.24 -2.80 69.50
CA ASN A 33 -22.04 -3.80 70.54
C ASN A 33 -22.50 -3.33 71.93
N ALA A 34 -22.47 -2.02 72.20
CA ALA A 34 -22.87 -1.47 73.50
C ALA A 34 -24.35 -1.05 73.58
N CYS A 35 -24.99 -0.74 72.44
CA CYS A 35 -26.33 -0.16 72.40
C CYS A 35 -27.41 -1.19 72.06
N PRO A 36 -28.34 -1.52 72.99
CA PRO A 36 -29.35 -2.57 72.79
C PRO A 36 -30.39 -2.26 71.71
N ARG A 37 -30.51 -0.99 71.28
CA ARG A 37 -31.39 -0.57 70.18
C ARG A 37 -30.73 -0.77 68.82
N CYS A 38 -29.43 -0.51 68.71
CA CYS A 38 -28.71 -0.57 67.44
C CYS A 38 -28.35 -2.00 67.05
N THR A 39 -28.02 -2.87 68.01
CA THR A 39 -27.69 -4.28 67.72
C THR A 39 -28.77 -5.01 66.91
N PRO A 40 -30.07 -5.04 67.32
CA PRO A 40 -31.10 -5.73 66.56
C PRO A 40 -31.40 -5.04 65.21
N LEU A 41 -31.23 -3.72 65.13
CA LEU A 41 -31.42 -2.96 63.88
C LEU A 41 -30.40 -3.42 62.82
N VAL A 42 -29.11 -3.39 63.14
CA VAL A 42 -28.05 -3.82 62.21
C VAL A 42 -28.19 -5.31 61.86
N ALA A 43 -28.52 -6.16 62.83
CA ALA A 43 -28.73 -7.58 62.60
C ALA A 43 -29.91 -7.85 61.64
N SER A 44 -31.02 -7.14 61.79
CA SER A 44 -32.19 -7.32 60.91
C SER A 44 -31.92 -6.88 59.47
N VAL A 45 -31.27 -5.73 59.26
CA VAL A 45 -30.97 -5.22 57.91
C VAL A 45 -29.92 -6.10 57.22
N SER A 46 -28.87 -6.50 57.94
CA SER A 46 -27.86 -7.43 57.40
C SER A 46 -28.45 -8.79 57.05
N HIS A 47 -29.39 -9.31 57.84
CA HIS A 47 -30.11 -10.54 57.52
C HIS A 47 -30.95 -10.41 56.24
N VAL A 48 -31.66 -9.29 56.05
CA VAL A 48 -32.43 -9.02 54.82
C VAL A 48 -31.50 -8.92 53.60
N LEU A 49 -30.37 -8.21 53.71
CA LEU A 49 -29.38 -8.14 52.63
C LEU A 49 -28.78 -9.52 52.31
N GLY A 50 -28.46 -10.30 53.33
CA GLY A 50 -27.98 -11.67 53.17
C GLY A 50 -29.00 -12.55 52.43
N ALA A 51 -30.29 -12.44 52.77
CA ALA A 51 -31.36 -13.13 52.06
C ALA A 51 -31.46 -12.66 50.61
N LEU A 52 -31.39 -11.35 50.33
CA LEU A 52 -31.40 -10.80 48.97
C LEU A 52 -30.23 -11.32 48.12
N HIS A 53 -29.04 -11.47 48.71
CA HIS A 53 -27.87 -12.02 48.02
C HIS A 53 -27.98 -13.52 47.70
N THR A 54 -28.88 -14.25 48.35
CA THR A 54 -29.11 -15.68 48.06
C THR A 54 -30.06 -15.91 46.88
N LEU A 55 -30.74 -14.86 46.41
CA LEU A 55 -31.61 -14.98 45.24
C LEU A 55 -30.80 -15.31 43.99
N GLU A 56 -31.43 -16.03 43.06
CA GLU A 56 -30.80 -16.43 41.82
C GLU A 56 -30.33 -15.20 41.02
N PRO A 57 -29.04 -15.14 40.65
CA PRO A 57 -28.53 -14.04 39.83
C PRO A 57 -29.23 -14.02 38.47
N ILE A 58 -29.84 -12.88 38.14
CA ILE A 58 -30.43 -12.66 36.82
C ILE A 58 -29.29 -12.46 35.83
N GLU A 59 -29.24 -13.28 34.78
CA GLU A 59 -28.22 -13.14 33.74
C GLU A 59 -28.41 -11.80 33.01
N PRO A 60 -27.40 -10.91 33.01
CA PRO A 60 -27.52 -9.62 32.35
C PRO A 60 -27.63 -9.80 30.84
N SER A 61 -28.39 -8.93 30.18
CA SER A 61 -28.51 -9.00 28.72
C SER A 61 -27.15 -8.83 28.05
N PRO A 62 -26.85 -9.58 26.96
CA PRO A 62 -25.55 -9.51 26.28
C PRO A 62 -25.25 -8.13 25.67
N GLN A 63 -26.28 -7.28 25.53
CA GLN A 63 -26.14 -5.90 25.10
C GLN A 63 -25.63 -4.97 26.21
N LEU A 64 -25.88 -5.29 27.49
CA LEU A 64 -25.49 -4.46 28.62
C LEU A 64 -23.96 -4.36 28.74
N VAL A 65 -23.26 -5.47 28.54
CA VAL A 65 -21.79 -5.49 28.59
C VAL A 65 -21.23 -4.59 27.49
N ASN A 66 -21.76 -4.69 26.28
CA ASN A 66 -21.32 -3.86 25.17
C ASN A 66 -21.65 -2.37 25.40
N SER A 67 -22.81 -2.03 25.95
CA SER A 67 -23.18 -0.65 26.24
C SER A 67 -22.25 -0.02 27.29
N ILE A 68 -21.95 -0.76 28.37
CA ILE A 68 -21.01 -0.32 29.41
C ILE A 68 -19.61 -0.12 28.82
N LEU A 69 -19.11 -1.07 28.03
CA LEU A 69 -17.81 -0.95 27.37
C LEU A 69 -17.76 0.25 26.42
N THR A 70 -18.84 0.52 25.69
CA THR A 70 -18.90 1.72 24.84
C THR A 70 -18.97 3.02 25.63
N ALA A 71 -19.67 3.04 26.77
CA ALA A 71 -19.80 4.24 27.60
C ALA A 71 -18.51 4.58 28.36
N THR A 72 -17.79 3.57 28.88
CA THR A 72 -16.55 3.78 29.64
C THR A 72 -15.31 3.88 28.77
N LEU A 73 -15.20 3.05 27.74
CA LEU A 73 -14.00 2.98 26.90
C LEU A 73 -14.18 3.71 25.56
N GLY A 74 -15.38 4.14 25.20
CA GLY A 74 -15.68 4.70 23.88
C GLY A 74 -15.91 3.63 22.80
N PRO A 75 -16.21 4.02 21.55
CA PRO A 75 -16.69 3.13 20.50
C PRO A 75 -15.71 1.99 20.18
N GLN A 76 -16.17 0.74 20.31
CA GLN A 76 -15.39 -0.47 20.03
C GLN A 76 -14.88 -0.52 18.57
N SER A 77 -15.67 0.04 17.63
CA SER A 77 -15.36 0.11 16.19
C SER A 77 -13.98 0.74 15.92
N TRP A 78 -13.67 1.85 16.58
CA TRP A 78 -12.40 2.55 16.37
C TRP A 78 -11.20 1.74 16.86
N ARG A 79 -11.35 0.99 17.97
CA ARG A 79 -10.31 0.08 18.47
C ARG A 79 -10.06 -1.08 17.51
N ASN A 80 -11.12 -1.69 16.99
CA ASN A 80 -11.01 -2.81 16.06
C ASN A 80 -10.40 -2.36 14.72
N ALA A 81 -10.82 -1.21 14.20
CA ALA A 81 -10.22 -0.60 13.02
C ALA A 81 -8.73 -0.29 13.22
N LYS A 82 -8.35 0.29 14.37
CA LYS A 82 -6.95 0.58 14.71
C LYS A 82 -6.12 -0.68 14.95
N ARG A 83 -6.74 -1.80 15.35
CA ARG A 83 -6.06 -3.10 15.52
C ARG A 83 -5.84 -3.81 14.19
N TRP A 84 -6.86 -3.80 13.32
CA TRP A 84 -6.76 -4.30 11.95
C TRP A 84 -5.71 -3.52 11.13
N LEU A 85 -5.73 -2.19 11.23
CA LEU A 85 -4.75 -1.33 10.56
C LEU A 85 -3.33 -1.58 11.08
N ARG A 86 -3.16 -1.83 12.39
CA ARG A 86 -1.85 -2.23 12.97
C ARG A 86 -1.38 -3.59 12.47
N GLY A 87 -2.29 -4.52 12.18
CA GLY A 87 -1.95 -5.81 11.56
C GLY A 87 -1.35 -5.63 10.15
N LEU A 88 -1.91 -4.71 9.37
CA LEU A 88 -1.37 -4.32 8.06
C LEU A 88 -0.06 -3.53 8.14
N GLN A 89 0.22 -2.86 9.26
CA GLN A 89 1.50 -2.18 9.49
C GLN A 89 2.66 -3.13 9.86
N SER A 90 2.43 -4.44 9.90
CA SER A 90 3.55 -5.35 10.12
C SER A 90 4.56 -5.24 8.96
N PRO A 91 5.88 -5.22 9.25
CA PRO A 91 6.92 -4.94 8.26
C PRO A 91 6.93 -5.91 7.08
N ARG A 92 6.29 -7.08 7.22
CA ARG A 92 6.14 -8.09 6.17
C ARG A 92 5.26 -7.63 5.01
N PHE A 93 4.20 -6.85 5.26
CA PHE A 93 3.32 -6.37 4.20
C PHE A 93 3.92 -5.20 3.41
N VAL A 94 4.84 -4.45 4.01
CA VAL A 94 5.51 -3.31 3.34
C VAL A 94 6.25 -3.80 2.09
N TYR A 95 7.00 -4.90 2.18
CA TYR A 95 7.72 -5.45 1.03
C TYR A 95 6.79 -5.92 -0.09
N SER A 96 5.65 -6.54 0.23
CA SER A 96 4.68 -6.95 -0.80
C SER A 96 4.04 -5.76 -1.49
N VAL A 97 3.68 -4.70 -0.76
CA VAL A 97 3.08 -3.49 -1.34
C VAL A 97 4.08 -2.78 -2.23
N VAL A 98 5.35 -2.66 -1.80
CA VAL A 98 6.42 -2.07 -2.61
C VAL A 98 6.65 -2.89 -3.89
N SER A 99 6.68 -4.23 -3.80
CA SER A 99 6.87 -5.08 -4.97
C SER A 99 5.73 -4.93 -5.98
N VAL A 100 4.47 -4.98 -5.53
CA VAL A 100 3.31 -4.82 -6.42
C VAL A 100 3.27 -3.43 -7.05
N ALA A 101 3.56 -2.39 -6.26
CA ALA A 101 3.64 -1.02 -6.77
C ALA A 101 4.75 -0.87 -7.82
N ALA A 102 5.93 -1.43 -7.57
CA ALA A 102 7.03 -1.41 -8.53
C ALA A 102 6.66 -2.11 -9.85
N THR A 103 6.04 -3.30 -9.78
CA THR A 103 5.55 -4.01 -10.97
C THR A 103 4.50 -3.20 -11.73
N PHE A 104 3.56 -2.57 -11.02
CA PHE A 104 2.53 -1.75 -11.64
C PHE A 104 3.12 -0.53 -12.34
N ILE A 105 4.12 0.12 -11.73
CA ILE A 105 4.84 1.25 -12.33
C ILE A 105 5.53 0.82 -13.63
N VAL A 106 6.25 -0.31 -13.62
CA VAL A 106 6.93 -0.82 -14.82
C VAL A 106 5.91 -1.07 -15.95
N ILE A 107 4.78 -1.71 -15.64
CA ILE A 107 3.72 -1.97 -16.61
C ILE A 107 3.13 -0.66 -17.16
N LEU A 108 2.85 0.32 -16.31
CA LEU A 108 2.32 1.62 -16.73
C LEU A 108 3.31 2.37 -17.63
N THR A 109 4.61 2.32 -17.31
CA THR A 109 5.65 2.93 -18.16
C THR A 109 5.77 2.24 -19.52
N ALA A 110 5.69 0.90 -19.57
CA ALA A 110 5.68 0.14 -20.81
C ALA A 110 4.40 0.40 -21.64
N SER A 111 3.26 0.63 -20.98
CA SER A 111 2.00 0.99 -21.65
C SER A 111 2.00 2.39 -22.26
N GLY A 112 3.04 3.22 -22.01
CA GLY A 112 3.15 4.58 -22.53
C GLY A 112 2.38 5.63 -21.70
N PHE A 113 1.97 5.29 -20.47
CA PHE A 113 1.21 6.19 -19.60
C PHE A 113 2.05 7.40 -19.16
N SER A 114 1.65 8.61 -19.55
CA SER A 114 2.38 9.84 -19.22
C SER A 114 1.88 10.45 -17.90
N TRP A 115 2.67 10.31 -16.82
CA TRP A 115 2.40 10.91 -15.50
C TRP A 115 2.24 12.44 -15.53
N ARG A 116 2.75 13.12 -16.56
CA ARG A 116 2.68 14.59 -16.69
C ARG A 116 1.32 15.10 -17.18
N LYS A 117 0.53 14.28 -17.89
CA LYS A 117 -0.80 14.66 -18.41
C LYS A 117 -1.72 13.42 -18.42
N PRO A 118 -2.26 13.02 -17.26
CA PRO A 118 -3.11 11.83 -17.19
C PRO A 118 -4.37 12.07 -18.03
N LYS A 119 -4.54 11.27 -19.08
CA LYS A 119 -5.78 11.24 -19.88
C LYS A 119 -6.47 9.91 -19.61
N LEU A 120 -7.76 9.93 -19.26
CA LEU A 120 -8.55 8.71 -19.11
C LEU A 120 -8.62 7.88 -20.41
N ALA A 121 -8.51 8.52 -21.57
CA ALA A 121 -8.47 7.86 -22.87
C ALA A 121 -7.22 6.98 -23.08
N ASP A 122 -6.14 7.22 -22.32
CA ASP A 122 -4.92 6.41 -22.36
C ASP A 122 -5.09 5.05 -21.65
N LEU A 123 -6.15 4.89 -20.85
CA LEU A 123 -6.51 3.63 -20.21
C LEU A 123 -7.48 2.78 -21.08
N ALA A 124 -7.86 3.25 -22.26
CA ALA A 124 -8.71 2.46 -23.14
C ALA A 124 -7.95 1.20 -23.59
N PRO A 125 -8.57 0.00 -23.55
CA PRO A 125 -7.89 -1.25 -23.86
C PRO A 125 -7.32 -1.26 -25.28
N ALA A 126 -7.97 -0.56 -26.22
CA ALA A 126 -7.48 -0.41 -27.59
C ALA A 126 -6.20 0.42 -27.67
N THR A 127 -6.10 1.56 -26.96
CA THR A 127 -4.91 2.43 -27.00
C THR A 127 -3.70 1.76 -26.35
N ILE A 128 -3.92 1.03 -25.25
CA ILE A 128 -2.90 0.19 -24.59
C ILE A 128 -2.34 -0.84 -25.58
N TYR A 129 -3.20 -1.57 -26.29
CA TYR A 129 -2.77 -2.60 -27.24
C TYR A 129 -1.95 -2.03 -28.39
N HIS A 130 -2.42 -0.92 -28.99
CA HIS A 130 -1.70 -0.28 -30.09
C HIS A 130 -0.35 0.29 -29.66
N ASN A 131 -0.28 0.93 -28.48
CA ASN A 131 0.98 1.44 -27.94
C ASN A 131 1.96 0.31 -27.61
N ALA A 132 1.49 -0.77 -27.00
CA ALA A 132 2.31 -1.94 -26.71
C ALA A 132 2.84 -2.60 -27.99
N ASN A 133 2.00 -2.75 -29.01
CA ASN A 133 2.40 -3.33 -30.29
C ASN A 133 3.49 -2.50 -30.98
N ASN A 134 3.34 -1.17 -31.01
CA ASN A 134 4.32 -0.27 -31.61
C ASN A 134 5.68 -0.36 -30.88
N GLN A 135 5.67 -0.42 -29.55
CA GLN A 135 6.90 -0.60 -28.77
C GLN A 135 7.53 -1.97 -29.00
N ALA A 136 6.74 -3.04 -29.11
CA ALA A 136 7.23 -4.38 -29.40
C ALA A 136 8.00 -4.43 -30.73
N HIS A 137 7.47 -3.78 -31.78
CA HIS A 137 8.16 -3.69 -33.06
C HIS A 137 9.49 -2.91 -32.98
N VAL A 138 9.52 -1.79 -32.25
CA VAL A 138 10.74 -1.01 -32.05
C VAL A 138 11.79 -1.80 -31.25
N ALA A 139 11.36 -2.50 -30.20
CA ALA A 139 12.23 -3.35 -29.40
C ALA A 139 12.79 -4.53 -30.22
N TYR A 140 11.94 -5.18 -31.03
CA TYR A 140 12.33 -6.25 -31.93
C TYR A 140 13.36 -5.78 -32.97
N ALA A 141 13.11 -4.64 -33.62
CA ALA A 141 14.04 -4.07 -34.59
C ALA A 141 15.40 -3.74 -33.96
N ARG A 142 15.40 -3.21 -32.73
CA ARG A 142 16.64 -2.94 -31.97
C ARG A 142 17.37 -4.23 -31.61
N GLY A 143 16.65 -5.27 -31.20
CA GLY A 143 17.20 -6.59 -30.89
C GLY A 143 17.86 -7.23 -32.11
N MET A 144 17.15 -7.28 -33.25
CA MET A 144 17.72 -7.81 -34.49
C MET A 144 18.94 -7.00 -34.95
N LYS A 145 18.90 -5.67 -34.83
CA LYS A 145 20.05 -4.83 -35.15
C LYS A 145 21.26 -5.17 -34.29
N PHE A 146 21.06 -5.33 -32.98
CA PHE A 146 22.13 -5.74 -32.06
C PHE A 146 22.75 -7.08 -32.44
N PHE A 147 21.94 -8.09 -32.80
CA PHE A 147 22.45 -9.37 -33.26
C PHE A 147 23.17 -9.28 -34.62
N SER A 148 22.66 -8.48 -35.56
CA SER A 148 23.31 -8.29 -36.87
C SER A 148 24.64 -7.55 -36.79
N ASP A 149 24.79 -6.65 -35.81
CA ASP A 149 25.97 -5.80 -35.63
C ASP A 149 27.02 -6.43 -34.70
N MET A 150 26.72 -7.61 -34.13
CA MET A 150 27.72 -8.39 -33.41
C MET A 150 28.85 -8.78 -34.37
N ARG A 151 30.04 -8.24 -34.11
CA ARG A 151 31.31 -8.54 -34.79
C ARG A 151 31.57 -10.04 -34.99
N VAL A 152 31.04 -10.89 -34.11
CA VAL A 152 31.09 -12.35 -34.22
C VAL A 152 30.44 -12.87 -35.50
N VAL A 153 29.32 -12.29 -35.96
CA VAL A 153 28.68 -12.69 -37.22
C VAL A 153 29.57 -12.34 -38.41
N TYR A 154 30.20 -11.16 -38.40
CA TYR A 154 31.17 -10.76 -39.42
C TYR A 154 32.42 -11.64 -39.42
N GLU A 155 32.92 -12.06 -38.24
CA GLU A 155 34.08 -12.95 -38.13
C GLU A 155 33.76 -14.38 -38.57
N ILE A 156 32.57 -14.89 -38.28
CA ILE A 156 32.12 -16.19 -38.81
C ILE A 156 31.93 -16.11 -40.32
N GLN A 157 31.27 -15.06 -40.80
CA GLN A 157 30.98 -14.89 -42.23
C GLN A 157 32.25 -14.65 -43.04
N SER A 158 33.26 -13.98 -42.48
CA SER A 158 34.56 -13.81 -43.12
C SER A 158 35.35 -15.12 -43.17
N ARG A 159 35.35 -15.91 -42.09
CA ARG A 159 36.01 -17.23 -42.07
C ARG A 159 35.34 -18.24 -43.00
N LEU A 160 34.01 -18.29 -43.02
CA LEU A 160 33.27 -19.18 -43.94
C LEU A 160 33.49 -18.80 -45.41
N ARG A 161 33.60 -17.50 -45.72
CA ARG A 161 33.89 -17.02 -47.08
C ARG A 161 35.32 -17.35 -47.50
N GLN A 162 36.26 -17.34 -46.55
CA GLN A 162 37.67 -17.69 -46.78
C GLN A 162 37.86 -19.19 -47.06
N ASP A 163 37.13 -20.06 -46.34
CA ASP A 163 37.21 -21.52 -46.53
C ASP A 163 36.51 -22.01 -47.82
N ASN A 164 35.51 -21.28 -48.33
CA ASN A 164 34.68 -21.75 -49.45
C ASN A 164 35.12 -21.31 -50.87
N ASN A 165 36.20 -20.54 -51.06
CA ASN A 165 36.72 -20.15 -52.40
C ASN A 165 35.64 -19.83 -53.46
N LEU A 166 34.56 -19.12 -53.10
CA LEU A 166 33.55 -18.70 -54.08
C LEU A 166 34.10 -17.56 -54.96
N PRO A 167 33.98 -17.65 -56.30
CA PRO A 167 34.38 -16.57 -57.20
C PRO A 167 33.58 -15.29 -56.98
N THR A 168 34.26 -14.16 -57.16
CA THR A 168 33.71 -12.81 -57.13
C THR A 168 32.75 -12.57 -58.30
N THR A 169 31.46 -12.80 -58.08
CA THR A 169 30.41 -12.15 -58.87
C THR A 169 29.67 -11.17 -57.95
N PRO A 170 29.70 -9.86 -58.22
CA PRO A 170 28.92 -8.90 -57.45
C PRO A 170 27.46 -8.98 -57.91
N GLU A 171 26.72 -9.98 -57.43
CA GLU A 171 25.26 -9.91 -57.43
C GLU A 171 24.81 -9.40 -56.06
N SER A 172 24.80 -8.07 -55.97
CA SER A 172 24.04 -7.33 -54.97
C SER A 172 22.56 -7.72 -55.10
N THR A 173 22.11 -8.74 -54.38
CA THR A 173 20.68 -8.87 -54.05
C THR A 173 20.39 -7.96 -52.86
N VAL A 174 20.50 -6.65 -53.11
CA VAL A 174 19.75 -5.63 -52.38
C VAL A 174 18.27 -5.86 -52.73
N PRO A 175 17.35 -5.99 -51.77
CA PRO A 175 15.92 -5.95 -52.09
C PRO A 175 15.62 -4.63 -52.80
N GLN A 176 15.11 -4.71 -54.03
CA GLN A 176 14.79 -3.56 -54.86
C GLN A 176 13.96 -2.52 -54.09
N SER A 177 14.55 -1.35 -53.90
CA SER A 177 13.79 -0.11 -53.71
C SER A 177 12.94 0.16 -54.94
N SER A 178 11.66 0.42 -54.70
CA SER A 178 10.68 1.17 -55.52
C SER A 178 10.24 0.57 -56.88
N PRO A 179 8.93 0.39 -57.10
CA PRO A 179 8.38 0.25 -58.43
C PRO A 179 8.51 1.58 -59.19
N ASN A 180 9.12 1.50 -60.37
CA ASN A 180 9.22 2.58 -61.34
C ASN A 180 7.83 2.84 -61.97
N GLY A 181 7.15 3.89 -61.51
CA GLY A 181 5.93 4.42 -62.12
C GLY A 181 6.24 5.70 -62.90
N LYS A 182 6.03 5.68 -64.22
CA LYS A 182 6.16 6.84 -65.13
C LYS A 182 5.36 8.05 -64.61
N PRO A 183 5.83 9.30 -64.84
CA PRO A 183 5.19 10.49 -64.29
C PRO A 183 3.84 10.75 -64.98
N GLY A 184 2.76 10.46 -64.26
CA GLY A 184 1.40 10.86 -64.61
C GLY A 184 1.22 12.35 -64.34
N ARG A 185 1.11 13.11 -65.43
CA ARG A 185 0.63 14.50 -65.54
C ARG A 185 -0.50 14.80 -64.55
N THR A 186 -0.24 15.67 -63.57
CA THR A 186 -1.27 16.21 -62.66
C THR A 186 -1.92 17.44 -63.26
N ASP A 187 -3.22 17.33 -63.57
CA ASP A 187 -4.09 18.48 -63.75
C ASP A 187 -4.29 19.20 -62.40
N LYS A 188 -4.30 20.53 -62.43
CA LYS A 188 -4.29 21.39 -61.25
C LYS A 188 -5.71 21.80 -60.89
N THR A 189 -6.21 21.33 -59.75
CA THR A 189 -7.34 21.99 -59.06
C THR A 189 -7.26 21.81 -57.53
N ASN A 190 -6.46 22.70 -56.91
CA ASN A 190 -6.72 23.40 -55.63
C ASN A 190 -6.76 22.59 -54.30
N PRO A 191 -6.71 23.25 -53.11
CA PRO A 191 -5.50 23.44 -52.33
C PRO A 191 -5.59 22.87 -50.88
N SER A 192 -4.52 23.11 -50.10
CA SER A 192 -4.42 23.05 -48.62
C SER A 192 -4.01 21.73 -47.93
N SER A 193 -2.70 21.59 -47.69
CA SER A 193 -2.13 21.10 -46.41
C SER A 193 -0.63 21.42 -46.33
N PRO A 194 -0.06 21.71 -45.14
CA PRO A 194 1.30 22.19 -45.03
C PRO A 194 2.31 21.06 -45.21
N ARG A 195 3.16 21.25 -46.22
CA ARG A 195 4.52 20.73 -46.44
C ARG A 195 5.14 20.06 -45.20
N GLN A 196 4.94 18.75 -45.07
CA GLN A 196 5.64 17.90 -44.10
C GLN A 196 7.04 17.58 -44.64
N GLN A 197 7.98 18.51 -44.46
CA GLN A 197 9.39 18.27 -44.72
C GLN A 197 10.11 17.94 -43.41
N ASN A 198 10.69 16.73 -43.38
CA ASN A 198 11.86 16.31 -42.59
C ASN A 198 11.87 16.64 -41.09
N ARG A 199 11.23 15.77 -40.29
CA ARG A 199 11.40 15.69 -38.82
C ARG A 199 12.38 14.59 -38.36
N ALA A 200 13.03 13.90 -39.30
CA ALA A 200 13.87 12.75 -39.00
C ALA A 200 15.30 13.13 -38.54
N ASP A 201 15.83 14.29 -38.94
CA ASP A 201 17.21 14.68 -38.60
C ASP A 201 17.37 15.27 -37.18
N GLU A 202 16.31 15.82 -36.59
CA GLU A 202 16.40 16.47 -35.27
C GLU A 202 16.41 15.46 -34.11
N LEU A 203 15.86 14.25 -34.31
CA LEU A 203 15.86 13.17 -33.33
C LEU A 203 17.25 12.55 -33.14
N GLY A 204 18.10 12.56 -34.16
CA GLY A 204 19.47 12.04 -34.10
C GLY A 204 20.39 12.87 -33.20
N ARG A 205 20.32 14.21 -33.29
CA ARG A 205 21.17 15.10 -32.48
C ARG A 205 20.80 15.09 -30.99
N ASN A 206 19.51 15.00 -30.65
CA ASN A 206 19.07 14.99 -29.26
C ASN A 206 19.35 13.67 -28.53
N LEU A 207 19.38 12.53 -29.25
CA LEU A 207 19.76 11.23 -28.69
C LEU A 207 21.27 11.13 -28.39
N GLN A 208 22.11 11.84 -29.14
CA GLN A 208 23.56 11.85 -28.91
C GLN A 208 23.96 12.65 -27.67
N VAL A 209 23.15 13.65 -27.27
CA VAL A 209 23.38 14.43 -26.03
C VAL A 209 22.99 13.64 -24.78
N LEU A 210 21.94 12.81 -24.84
CA LEU A 210 21.50 11.99 -23.69
C LEU A 210 22.42 10.80 -23.38
N ALA A 211 23.27 10.38 -24.32
CA ALA A 211 24.25 9.32 -24.11
C ALA A 211 25.50 9.80 -23.33
N ALA A 212 25.70 11.11 -23.18
CA ALA A 212 26.87 11.69 -22.53
C ALA A 212 26.68 12.02 -21.04
N GLU A 213 25.46 11.86 -20.47
CA GLU A 213 25.11 12.29 -19.10
C GLU A 213 24.83 11.15 -18.11
N CYS A 214 25.46 9.98 -18.29
CA CYS A 214 25.43 8.93 -17.26
C CYS A 214 26.82 8.41 -16.89
N PRO A 215 27.59 9.15 -16.07
CA PRO A 215 28.46 8.53 -15.08
C PRO A 215 27.68 8.33 -13.76
N MET A 216 28.03 7.27 -13.02
CA MET A 216 27.61 6.97 -11.64
C MET A 216 26.32 6.18 -11.43
N LEU A 217 26.40 4.86 -11.61
CA LEU A 217 25.72 3.89 -10.73
C LEU A 217 26.51 2.57 -10.66
N ILE A 218 27.79 2.65 -10.29
CA ILE A 218 28.57 1.49 -9.84
C ILE A 218 29.42 1.96 -8.64
N GLY A 219 29.15 1.39 -7.46
CA GLY A 219 30.06 1.41 -6.31
C GLY A 219 29.54 2.08 -5.04
N PHE A 220 28.75 1.36 -4.24
CA PHE A 220 28.67 1.55 -2.78
C PHE A 220 28.49 0.17 -2.13
N PHE A 221 29.59 -0.59 -2.08
CA PHE A 221 29.72 -1.70 -1.13
C PHE A 221 30.40 -1.16 0.12
N GLY A 222 29.76 -1.38 1.27
CA GLY A 222 30.09 -0.77 2.54
C GLY A 222 31.46 -1.15 3.08
N GLU A 223 32.20 -0.13 3.49
CA GLU A 223 33.43 -0.23 4.26
C GLU A 223 33.07 -0.34 5.74
N ARG A 224 33.13 -1.54 6.31
CA ARG A 224 33.04 -1.78 7.75
C ARG A 224 34.47 -1.85 8.29
N ARG A 225 34.95 -0.73 8.81
CA ARG A 225 36.29 -0.58 9.42
C ARG A 225 36.35 -1.43 10.70
N VAL A 226 37.30 -2.35 10.77
CA VAL A 226 37.79 -2.99 11.99
C VAL A 226 39.11 -2.31 12.33
N GLN A 227 39.13 -1.60 13.45
CA GLN A 227 40.27 -1.44 14.37
C GLN A 227 39.74 -0.75 15.63
#